data_AF-A0A5D0T2D4-F1
#
_entry.id   AF-A0A5D0T2D4-F1
#
_cell.length_a   1.000
_cell.length_b   1.000
_cell.length_c   1.000
_cell.angle_alpha   90.00
_cell.angle_beta   90.00
_cell.angle_gamma   90.00
#
_symmetry.space_group_name_H-M   'P 1'
#
loop_
_entity.id
_entity.type
_entity.pdbx_description
1 polymer ?
#
loop_
_entity_poly.entity_id
_entity_poly.type
_entity_poly.pdbx_seq_one_letter_code
_entity_poly.pdbx_strand_id
1 'polypeptide(L)' 'MSVHSANSSTTAATGRPRAVKAVIPAAGLATRFLPATKAVPKELLPVVDRPVLQYIVEEATQAGISDVLLITGRGKTS' A
#
# COMPACT_ATOMS: atom_id res chain seq x y z
N MET A 1 -30.82 -35.05 38.72
CA MET A 1 -31.57 -33.80 38.41
C MET A 1 -30.58 -32.75 37.93
N SER A 2 -30.98 -31.96 36.94
CA SER A 2 -30.23 -30.92 36.20
C SER A 2 -29.11 -31.40 35.29
N VAL A 3 -29.41 -31.79 34.04
CA VAL A 3 -29.65 -30.99 32.82
C VAL A 3 -28.38 -30.43 32.18
N HIS A 4 -28.26 -30.75 30.89
CA HIS A 4 -27.25 -30.29 29.95
C HIS A 4 -27.32 -28.77 29.79
N SER A 5 -26.17 -28.13 29.62
CA SER A 5 -26.10 -26.84 28.93
C SER A 5 -24.93 -26.85 27.97
N ALA A 6 -25.26 -27.08 26.70
CA ALA A 6 -24.38 -26.79 25.58
C ALA A 6 -24.20 -25.27 25.51
N ASN A 7 -22.95 -24.80 25.53
CA ASN A 7 -22.64 -23.47 25.02
C ASN A 7 -22.06 -23.64 23.61
N SER A 8 -22.99 -23.61 22.67
CA SER A 8 -22.79 -23.30 21.26
C SER A 8 -22.13 -21.92 21.12
N SER A 9 -20.81 -21.87 20.98
CA SER A 9 -20.13 -20.70 20.43
C SER A 9 -20.20 -20.78 18.91
N THR A 10 -21.27 -20.20 18.39
CA THR A 10 -21.55 -19.87 16.99
C THR A 10 -20.28 -19.53 16.20
N THR A 11 -20.14 -20.20 15.05
CA THR A 11 -19.25 -19.88 13.94
C THR A 11 -19.27 -18.38 13.64
N ALA A 12 -18.27 -17.64 14.13
CA ALA A 12 -18.04 -16.28 13.68
C ALA A 12 -17.59 -16.36 12.22
N ALA A 13 -18.40 -15.80 11.33
CA ALA A 13 -18.12 -15.72 9.90
C ALA A 13 -16.70 -15.22 9.68
N THR A 14 -15.83 -16.08 9.15
CA THR A 14 -14.49 -15.72 8.68
C THR A 14 -14.59 -14.95 7.37
N GLY A 15 -15.27 -13.80 7.40
CA GLY A 15 -14.96 -12.74 6.47
C GLY A 15 -13.64 -12.16 6.96
N ARG A 16 -12.54 -12.37 6.22
CA ARG A 16 -11.32 -11.58 6.49
C ARG A 16 -11.77 -10.13 6.59
N PRO A 17 -11.35 -9.36 7.61
CA PRO A 17 -11.63 -7.92 7.64
C PRO A 17 -11.29 -7.38 6.26
N ARG A 18 -12.20 -6.62 5.65
CA ARG A 18 -12.06 -6.12 4.27
C ARG A 18 -10.71 -5.41 4.19
N ALA A 19 -9.71 -6.10 3.65
CA ALA A 19 -8.34 -5.61 3.68
C ALA A 19 -8.29 -4.35 2.83
N VAL A 20 -8.06 -3.21 3.49
CA VAL A 20 -7.84 -1.94 2.81
C VAL A 20 -6.40 -1.96 2.33
N LYS A 21 -6.22 -1.68 1.03
CA LYS A 21 -4.93 -1.64 0.37
C LYS A 21 -4.71 -0.25 -0.19
N ALA A 22 -3.56 0.35 0.08
CA ALA A 22 -3.17 1.62 -0.51
C ALA A 22 -2.67 1.37 -1.93
N VAL A 23 -3.30 1.97 -2.93
CA VAL A 23 -2.89 1.82 -4.34
C VAL A 23 -2.14 3.07 -4.76
N ILE A 24 -0.86 2.91 -5.15
CA ILE A 24 0.01 4.00 -5.58
C ILE A 24 0.22 3.88 -7.10
N PRO A 25 -0.41 4.75 -7.92
CA PRO A 25 -0.19 4.77 -9.35
C PRO A 25 1.15 5.46 -9.71
N ALA A 26 2.11 4.67 -10.17
CA ALA A 26 3.47 5.06 -10.54
C ALA A 26 3.81 4.77 -12.01
N ALA A 27 2.84 4.85 -12.91
CA ALA A 27 3.00 4.46 -14.33
C ALA A 27 3.37 5.61 -15.31
N GLY A 28 3.45 6.86 -14.84
CA GLY A 28 3.76 8.01 -15.70
C GLY A 28 5.24 8.17 -16.06
N LEU A 29 5.52 8.75 -17.23
CA LEU A 29 6.88 9.02 -17.75
C LEU A 29 7.60 10.22 -17.10
N ALA A 30 6.84 11.11 -16.45
CA ALA A 30 7.38 12.27 -15.72
C ALA A 30 8.26 13.23 -16.56
N THR A 31 7.90 13.50 -17.82
CA THR A 31 8.68 14.32 -18.76
C THR A 31 8.88 15.78 -18.33
N ARG A 32 8.02 16.30 -17.45
CA ARG A 32 8.14 17.66 -16.86
C ARG A 32 9.35 17.84 -15.94
N PHE A 33 9.96 16.73 -15.51
CA PHE A 33 11.11 16.70 -14.61
C PHE A 33 12.36 16.17 -15.32
N LEU A 34 12.38 16.21 -16.66
CA LEU A 34 13.61 15.94 -17.39
C LEU A 34 14.65 17.06 -17.12
N PRO A 35 15.95 16.72 -17.06
CA PRO A 35 16.53 15.40 -17.33
C PRO A 35 16.51 14.43 -16.13
N ALA A 36 16.13 14.86 -14.92
CA ALA A 36 16.22 14.06 -13.70
C ALA A 36 15.44 12.73 -13.81
N THR A 37 14.28 12.75 -14.46
CA THR A 37 13.43 11.56 -14.63
C THR A 37 13.81 10.63 -15.78
N LYS A 38 14.91 10.91 -16.49
CA LYS A 38 15.40 10.03 -17.57
C LYS A 38 15.94 8.71 -17.02
N ALA A 39 16.57 8.74 -15.85
CA ALA A 39 17.20 7.59 -15.21
C ALA A 39 16.52 7.20 -13.89
N VAL A 40 15.91 8.16 -13.19
CA VAL A 40 15.30 7.94 -11.88
C VAL A 40 13.77 8.08 -12.00
N PRO A 41 12.97 7.08 -11.61
CA PRO A 41 11.52 7.23 -11.53
C PRO A 41 11.14 8.43 -10.66
N LYS A 42 10.09 9.18 -11.03
CA LYS A 42 9.68 10.37 -10.27
C LYS A 42 9.37 10.07 -8.79
N GLU A 43 8.88 8.87 -8.51
CA GLU A 43 8.55 8.40 -7.17
C GLU A 43 9.79 8.23 -6.28
N LEU A 44 10.97 8.09 -6.90
CA LEU A 44 12.24 7.96 -6.22
C LEU A 44 13.06 9.26 -6.19
N LEU A 45 12.55 10.35 -6.78
CA LEU A 45 13.20 11.66 -6.65
C LEU A 45 13.20 12.08 -5.17
N PRO A 46 14.32 12.64 -4.66
CA PRO A 46 14.41 13.04 -3.27
C PRO A 46 13.59 14.31 -3.01
N VAL A 47 12.88 14.33 -1.88
CA VAL A 47 12.42 15.54 -1.22
C VAL A 47 13.24 15.66 0.05
N VAL A 48 14.07 16.71 0.11
CA VAL A 48 15.12 16.86 1.12
C VAL A 48 16.08 15.66 1.08
N ASP A 49 15.92 14.71 1.99
CA ASP A 49 16.83 13.58 2.22
C ASP A 49 16.20 12.23 1.88
N ARG A 50 14.89 12.17 1.55
CA ARG A 50 14.15 10.92 1.37
C ARG A 50 13.37 10.87 0.06
N PRO A 51 13.21 9.69 -0.57
CA PRO A 51 12.38 9.55 -1.77
C PRO A 51 10.92 9.92 -1.52
N VAL A 52 10.24 10.52 -2.51
CA VAL A 52 8.79 10.81 -2.45
C VAL A 52 7.96 9.59 -2.03
N LEU A 53 8.29 8.41 -2.58
CA LEU A 53 7.58 7.16 -2.28
C LEU A 53 7.59 6.80 -0.80
N GLN A 54 8.67 7.13 -0.08
CA GLN A 54 8.78 6.87 1.35
C GLN A 54 7.74 7.65 2.14
N TYR A 55 7.55 8.94 1.84
CA TYR A 55 6.52 9.75 2.50
C TYR A 55 5.12 9.16 2.30
N ILE A 56 4.81 8.67 1.09
CA ILE A 56 3.51 8.07 0.78
C ILE A 56 3.28 6.77 1.57
N VAL A 57 4.31 5.93 1.69
CA VAL A 57 4.22 4.68 2.46
C VAL A 57 4.12 4.95 3.96
N GLU A 58 4.87 5.93 4.47
CA GLU A 58 4.78 6.37 5.87
C GLU A 58 3.37 6.90 6.20
N GLU A 59 2.78 7.71 5.31
CA GLU A 59 1.42 8.22 5.46
C GLU A 59 0.38 7.08 5.44
N ALA A 60 0.49 6.12 4.50
CA ALA A 60 -0.38 4.95 4.47
C ALA A 60 -0.29 4.13 5.76
N THR A 61 0.93 3.95 6.28
CA THR A 61 1.18 3.23 7.53
C THR A 61 0.54 3.96 8.71
N GLN A 62 0.69 5.30 8.80
CA GLN A 62 0.06 6.13 9.84
C GLN A 62 -1.47 6.08 9.77
N ALA A 63 -2.04 5.90 8.58
CA ALA A 63 -3.47 5.71 8.36
C ALA A 63 -3.97 4.27 8.68
N GLY A 64 -3.10 3.38 9.16
CA GLY A 64 -3.45 1.99 9.48
C GLY A 64 -3.56 1.07 8.26
N ILE A 65 -3.01 1.47 7.11
CA ILE A 65 -3.02 0.69 5.87
C ILE A 65 -1.64 0.05 5.69
N SER A 66 -1.53 -1.23 6.06
CA SER A 66 -0.27 -1.98 6.00
C SER A 66 -0.03 -2.68 4.64
N ASP A 67 -1.06 -2.78 3.81
CA ASP A 67 -0.97 -3.42 2.49
C ASP A 67 -0.89 -2.35 1.40
N VAL A 68 0.20 -2.33 0.64
CA VAL A 68 0.47 -1.31 -0.40
C VAL A 68 0.67 -1.99 -1.75
N LEU A 69 -0.04 -1.51 -2.77
CA LEU A 69 0.09 -1.92 -4.16
C LEU A 69 0.68 -0.77 -4.99
N LEU A 70 1.90 -0.94 -5.48
CA LEU A 70 2.51 -0.02 -6.43
C LEU A 70 2.20 -0.46 -7.87
N ILE A 71 1.54 0.40 -8.64
CA ILE A 71 1.26 0.15 -10.07
C ILE A 71 2.34 0.84 -10.90
N THR A 72 3.22 0.07 -11.52
CA THR A 72 4.32 0.59 -12.34
C THR A 72 4.02 0.52 -13.85
N GLY A 73 4.75 1.30 -14.65
CA GLY A 73 4.67 1.31 -16.11
C GLY A 73 5.83 0.56 -16.77
N ARG A 74 5.73 0.28 -18.08
CA ARG A 74 6.81 -0.35 -18.87
C ARG A 74 8.11 0.48 -18.76
N GLY A 75 9.23 -0.17 -18.49
CA GLY A 75 10.55 0.47 -18.33
C GLY A 75 10.91 0.91 -16.91
N LYS A 76 10.04 0.67 -15.91
CA LYS A 76 10.31 0.92 -14.48
C LYS A 76 10.53 -0.38 -13.69
N THR A 77 11.53 -1.18 -14.10
CA THR A 77 11.79 -2.55 -13.59
C THR A 77 13.10 -2.70 -12.81
N SER A 78 13.67 -1.62 -12.24
CA SER A 78 14.84 -1.75 -11.34
C SER A 78 14.42 -2.06 -9.91
#